data_AF-A0A3D9FPB6-F1
#
_entry.id   AF-A0A3D9FPB6-F1
#
_cell.length_a   1.000
_cell.length_b   1.000
_cell.length_c   1.000
_cell.angle_alpha   90.00
_cell.angle_beta   90.00
_cell.angle_gamma   90.00
#
_symmetry.space_group_name_H-M   'P 1'
#
loop_
_entity.id
_entity.type
_entity.pdbx_description
1 polymer ?
#
loop_
_entity_poly.entity_id
_entity_poly.type
_entity_poly.pdbx_seq_one_letter_code
_entity_poly.pdbx_strand_id
1 'polypeptide(L)' 'MLIIPIKDGENIDRALKRYKRKFDKTGTVRQLRARTAFIKPSVIKRAQIQKAAYIQGLRDSLES' A
#
# COMPACT_ATOMS: atom_id res chain seq x y z
N MET A 1 15.52 -2.18 5.54
CA MET A 1 15.42 -2.01 7.02
C MET A 1 14.95 -0.60 7.31
N LEU A 2 13.84 -0.43 8.05
CA LEU A 2 13.25 0.89 8.30
C LEU A 2 13.85 1.48 9.58
N ILE A 3 14.78 2.43 9.42
CA ILE A 3 15.36 3.18 10.53
C ILE A 3 14.60 4.50 10.67
N ILE A 4 14.28 4.89 11.91
CA ILE A 4 13.73 6.20 12.27
C ILE A 4 14.61 6.80 13.36
N PRO A 5 15.26 7.95 13.10
CA PRO A 5 16.03 8.63 14.13
C PRO A 5 15.08 9.20 15.19
N ILE A 6 15.44 9.03 16.46
CA ILE A 6 14.81 9.66 17.62
C ILE A 6 15.76 10.76 18.07
N LYS A 7 15.23 11.96 18.36
CA LYS A 7 16.00 13.08 18.93
C LYS A 7 15.81 13.14 20.45
N ASP A 8 16.79 13.68 21.16
CA ASP A 8 16.68 13.88 22.61
C ASP A 8 15.52 14.82 22.96
N GLY A 9 14.70 14.41 23.93
CA GLY A 9 13.47 15.12 24.33
C GLY A 9 12.22 14.76 23.51
N GLU A 10 12.32 13.85 22.53
CA GLU A 10 11.14 13.38 21.82
C GLU A 10 10.39 12.29 22.60
N ASN A 11 9.07 12.45 22.75
CA ASN A 11 8.23 11.40 23.32
C ASN A 11 8.22 10.15 22.41
N ILE A 12 8.53 8.99 23.01
CA ILE A 12 8.57 7.66 22.39
C ILE A 12 7.31 7.36 21.56
N ASP A 13 6.13 7.78 22.03
CA ASP A 13 4.86 7.55 21.32
C ASP A 13 4.82 8.19 19.92
N ARG A 14 5.44 9.36 19.77
CA ARG A 14 5.52 10.05 18.47
C ARG A 14 6.45 9.31 17.52
N ALA A 15 7.57 8.80 18.02
CA ALA A 15 8.50 7.98 17.26
C ALA A 15 7.84 6.67 16.79
N LEU A 16 7.13 5.98 17.68
CA LEU A 16 6.37 4.76 17.34
C LEU A 16 5.28 5.03 16.30
N LYS A 17 4.55 6.14 16.41
CA LYS A 17 3.53 6.51 15.42
C LYS A 17 4.14 6.81 14.05
N ARG A 18 5.31 7.48 13.99
CA ARG A 18 6.06 7.65 12.73
C ARG A 18 6.53 6.33 12.17
N TYR A 19 7.01 5.41 13.01
CA TYR A 19 7.41 4.07 12.60
C TYR A 19 6.26 3.32 11.96
N LYS A 20 5.13 3.25 12.64
CA LYS A 20 3.93 2.61 12.12
C LYS A 20 3.51 3.20 10.78
N ARG A 21 3.43 4.54 10.67
CA ARG A 21 3.11 5.21 9.40
C ARG A 21 4.11 4.91 8.29
N LYS A 22 5.41 4.88 8.59
CA LYS A 22 6.47 4.57 7.62
C LYS A 22 6.35 3.13 7.15
N PHE A 23 6.12 2.19 8.07
CA PHE A 23 5.90 0.78 7.79
C PHE A 23 4.67 0.53 6.92
N ASP A 24 3.53 1.15 7.27
CA ASP A 24 2.29 1.07 6.50
C ASP A 24 2.47 1.68 5.10
N LYS A 25 3.16 2.83 4.99
CA LYS A 25 3.46 3.49 3.70
C LYS A 25 4.38 2.64 2.82
N THR A 26 5.34 1.92 3.39
CA THR A 26 6.17 0.97 2.63
C THR A 26 5.36 -0.21 2.12
N GLY A 27 4.21 -0.52 2.74
CA GLY A 27 3.31 -1.57 2.27
C GLY A 27 3.89 -2.98 2.39
N THR A 28 4.87 -3.18 3.27
CA THR A 28 5.55 -4.47 3.51
C THR A 28 4.56 -5.59 3.83
N VAL A 29 3.59 -5.34 4.70
CA VAL A 29 2.53 -6.30 5.06
C VAL A 29 1.71 -6.72 3.83
N ARG A 30 1.38 -5.75 2.97
CA ARG A 30 0.62 -6.03 1.74
C ARG A 30 1.45 -6.87 0.77
N GLN A 31 2.73 -6.57 0.63
CA GLN A 31 3.63 -7.36 -0.21
C GLN A 31 3.83 -8.77 0.31
N LEU A 32 4.01 -8.94 1.63
CA LEU A 32 4.10 -10.25 2.27
C LEU A 32 2.85 -11.08 1.98
N ARG A 33 1.66 -10.52 2.24
CA ARG A 33 0.37 -11.17 1.95
C ARG A 33 0.19 -11.50 0.47
N ALA A 34 0.67 -10.66 -0.44
CA ALA A 34 0.57 -10.94 -1.88
C ALA A 34 1.53 -12.06 -2.33
N ARG A 35 2.63 -12.28 -1.61
CA ARG A 35 3.67 -13.27 -1.93
C ARG A 35 3.45 -14.63 -1.26
N THR A 36 2.46 -14.78 -0.38
CA THR A 36 2.20 -16.06 0.29
C THR A 36 1.74 -17.15 -0.68
N ALA A 37 1.18 -16.78 -1.83
CA ALA A 37 0.72 -17.72 -2.85
C ALA A 37 1.23 -17.32 -4.24
N PHE A 38 1.44 -18.32 -5.10
CA PHE A 38 1.73 -18.08 -6.51
C PHE A 38 0.44 -17.70 -7.25
N ILE A 39 0.46 -16.54 -7.91
CA ILE A 39 -0.64 -16.07 -8.76
C ILE A 39 -0.17 -16.10 -10.21
N LYS A 40 -0.87 -16.87 -11.06
CA LYS A 40 -0.54 -16.97 -12.48
C LYS A 40 -0.56 -15.58 -13.14
N PRO A 41 0.36 -15.27 -14.08
CA PRO A 41 0.41 -13.97 -14.75
C PRO A 41 -0.90 -13.57 -15.44
N SER A 42 -1.64 -14.55 -15.98
CA SER A 42 -2.96 -14.32 -16.60
C SER A 42 -4.00 -13.80 -15.62
N VAL A 43 -3.99 -14.30 -14.38
CA VAL A 43 -4.91 -13.86 -13.32
C VAL A 43 -4.59 -12.44 -12.87
N ILE A 44 -3.30 -12.11 -12.75
CA ILE A 44 -2.84 -10.75 -12.43
C ILE A 44 -3.29 -9.75 -13.50
N LYS A 45 -3.06 -10.07 -14.79
CA LYS A 45 -3.47 -9.22 -15.92
C LYS A 45 -4.98 -8.99 -15.94
N ARG A 46 -5.77 -10.03 -15.68
CA ARG A 46 -7.24 -9.92 -15.63
C ARG A 46 -7.70 -8.94 -14.52
N ALA A 47 -7.13 -9.05 -13.33
CA ALA A 47 -7.46 -8.16 -12.21
C ALA A 47 -7.09 -6.69 -12.50
N GLN A 48 -6.00 -6.44 -13.22
CA GLN A 48 -5.59 -5.10 -13.65
C GLN A 48 -6.61 -4.48 -14.62
N ILE A 49 -7.04 -5.22 -15.64
CA ILE A 49 -8.01 -4.75 -16.64
C ILE A 49 -9.35 -4.44 -15.99
N GLN A 50 -9.85 -5.34 -15.13
CA GLN A 50 -11.12 -5.12 -14.41
C GLN A 50 -11.07 -3.84 -13.56
N LYS A 51 -9.97 -3.63 -12.83
CA LYS A 51 -9.78 -2.41 -12.04
C LYS A 51 -9.72 -1.16 -12.91
N ALA A 52 -9.04 -1.22 -14.07
CA ALA A 52 -8.95 -0.10 -14.98
C ALA A 52 -10.32 0.29 -15.55
N ALA A 53 -11.11 -0.69 -16.02
CA ALA A 53 -12.46 -0.47 -16.51
C ALA A 53 -13.37 0.15 -15.45
N TYR A 54 -13.29 -0.34 -14.20
CA TYR A 54 -14.05 0.23 -13.08
C TYR A 54 -13.70 1.70 -12.82
N ILE A 55 -12.41 2.04 -12.78
CA ILE A 55 -11.96 3.42 -12.54
C ILE A 55 -12.38 4.32 -13.71
N GLN A 56 -12.32 3.82 -14.95
CA GLN A 56 -12.73 4.60 -16.11
C GLN A 56 -14.22 4.93 -16.06
N GLY A 57 -15.08 3.94 -15.82
CA GLY A 57 -16.52 4.18 -15.68
C GLY A 57 -16.86 5.17 -14.56
N LEU A 58 -16.11 5.13 -13.44
CA LEU A 58 -16.28 6.11 -12.37
C LEU A 58 -15.91 7.54 -12.82
N ARG A 59 -14.84 7.71 -13.60
CA ARG A 59 -14.44 9.02 -14.13
C ARG A 59 -15.46 9.56 -15.13
N ASP A 60 -15.88 8.74 -16.07
CA ASP A 60 -16.86 9.11 -17.08
C ASP A 60 -18.19 9.54 -16.44
N SER A 61 -18.60 8.87 -15.34
CA SER A 61 -19.80 9.23 -14.57
C SER A 61 -19.69 10.54 -13.78
N LEU A 62 -18.48 10.98 -13.45
CA LEU A 62 -18.24 12.24 -12.73
C LEU A 62 -18.12 13.44 -13.68
N GLU A 63 -17.79 13.19 -14.94
CA GLU A 63 -17.62 14.21 -15.98
C GLU A 63 -18.90 14.49 -16.76
N SER A 64 -19.87 13.57 -16.72
CA SER A 64 -21.23 13.72 -17.28
C SER A 64 -22.15 14.49 -16.34
#